data_AF-A0A356QDP7-F1
#
_entry.id   AF-A0A356QDP7-F1
#
_cell.length_a   1.000
_cell.length_b   1.000
_cell.length_c   1.000
_cell.angle_alpha   90.00
_cell.angle_beta   90.00
_cell.angle_gamma   90.00
#
_symmetry.space_group_name_H-M   'P 1'
#
loop_
_entity.id
_entity.type
_entity.pdbx_description
1 polymer ?
#
loop_
_entity_poly.entity_id
_entity_poly.type
_entity_poly.pdbx_seq_one_letter_code
_entity_poly.pdbx_strand_id
1 'polypeptide(L)'
;MKISYEKHGVEGIENCLAYLAAFDDDDIESDEFEIIGEDEEGREGSADISIINLAEEACRALAAQRKRIAQLEQERDAYRTAEEHQIALRQKIERERDQAAANANRLRAALHYCNEYLYGSHLNTIGHGSKAHMEIADALGETPANSLARRDALKQAEVLELAEKAMTNEQDAATMRLNAAELRKRAQELAQ
;
A
#
# COMPACT_ATOMS: atom_id res chain seq x y z
N MET A 1 -44.19 -17.81 23.35
CA MET A 1 -43.81 -17.98 21.93
C MET A 1 -42.49 -18.73 21.92
N LYS A 2 -42.29 -19.79 21.11
CA LYS A 2 -40.98 -20.46 21.04
C LYS A 2 -40.04 -19.61 20.16
N ILE A 3 -38.93 -19.14 20.73
CA ILE A 3 -37.88 -18.44 19.98
C ILE A 3 -36.89 -19.49 19.47
N SER A 4 -36.36 -19.35 18.26
CA SER A 4 -35.28 -20.23 17.77
C SER A 4 -33.93 -19.53 17.93
N TYR A 5 -33.07 -20.04 18.80
CA TYR A 5 -31.71 -19.52 18.98
C TYR A 5 -30.73 -19.93 17.87
N GLU A 6 -31.12 -20.86 16.98
CA GLU A 6 -30.30 -21.40 15.87
C GLU A 6 -29.76 -20.34 14.89
N LYS A 7 -30.20 -19.08 14.97
CA LYS A 7 -29.87 -18.02 14.00
C LYS A 7 -28.71 -17.09 14.39
N HIS A 8 -28.13 -17.19 15.59
CA HIS A 8 -27.25 -16.13 16.11
C HIS A 8 -25.74 -16.41 16.09
N GLY A 9 -25.28 -17.53 15.50
CA GLY A 9 -23.84 -17.80 15.37
C GLY A 9 -23.10 -17.81 16.72
N VAL A 10 -21.88 -17.27 16.78
CA VAL A 10 -21.07 -17.22 18.02
C VAL A 10 -21.74 -16.40 19.12
N GLU A 11 -22.42 -15.31 18.77
CA GLU A 11 -23.13 -14.44 19.71
C GLU A 11 -24.29 -15.17 20.40
N GLY A 12 -24.97 -16.05 19.67
CA GLY A 12 -25.99 -16.94 20.23
C GLY A 12 -25.43 -17.90 21.28
N ILE A 13 -24.28 -18.50 20.98
CA ILE A 13 -23.57 -19.41 21.91
C ILE A 13 -23.11 -18.64 23.16
N GLU A 14 -22.55 -17.44 23.00
CA GLU A 14 -22.11 -16.59 24.11
C GLU A 14 -23.27 -16.23 25.04
N ASN A 15 -24.41 -15.81 24.47
CA ASN A 15 -25.60 -15.51 25.26
C ASN A 15 -26.10 -16.76 26.01
N CYS A 16 -26.18 -17.92 25.36
CA CYS A 16 -26.62 -19.15 26.04
C CYS A 16 -25.68 -19.55 27.18
N LEU A 17 -24.36 -19.43 26.98
CA LEU A 17 -23.36 -19.70 28.01
C LEU A 17 -23.46 -18.69 29.17
N ALA A 18 -23.77 -17.41 28.90
CA ALA A 18 -23.94 -16.41 29.93
C ALA A 18 -25.17 -16.68 30.81
N TYR A 19 -26.28 -17.14 30.22
CA TYR A 19 -27.44 -17.60 30.98
C TYR A 19 -27.11 -18.85 31.81
N LEU A 20 -26.47 -19.86 31.20
CA LEU A 20 -26.07 -21.07 31.91
C LEU A 20 -25.14 -20.76 33.10
N ALA A 21 -24.20 -19.83 32.93
CA ALA A 21 -23.28 -19.41 34.00
C ALA A 21 -23.96 -18.64 35.14
N ALA A 22 -25.21 -18.19 34.95
CA ALA A 22 -26.00 -17.52 35.97
C ALA A 22 -26.88 -18.48 36.80
N PHE A 23 -27.01 -19.74 36.37
CA PHE A 23 -27.66 -20.78 37.19
C PHE A 23 -26.74 -21.21 38.33
N ASP A 24 -27.32 -21.43 39.51
CA ASP A 24 -26.61 -22.12 40.59
C ASP A 24 -26.54 -23.62 40.28
N ASP A 25 -25.47 -24.29 40.73
CA ASP A 25 -25.25 -25.73 40.45
C ASP A 25 -26.42 -26.60 40.93
N ASP A 26 -27.12 -26.17 42.00
CA ASP A 26 -28.27 -26.87 42.58
C ASP A 26 -29.55 -26.75 41.74
N ASP A 27 -29.61 -25.80 40.79
CA ASP A 27 -30.78 -25.56 39.92
C ASP A 27 -30.72 -26.34 38.60
N ILE A 28 -29.58 -26.99 38.29
CA ILE A 28 -29.40 -27.77 37.07
C ILE A 28 -29.81 -29.23 37.34
N GLU A 29 -31.10 -29.50 37.18
CA GLU A 29 -31.65 -30.85 37.39
C GLU A 29 -31.64 -31.73 36.13
N SER A 30 -31.36 -31.15 34.96
CA SER A 30 -31.39 -31.85 33.66
C SER A 30 -30.38 -31.29 32.65
N ASP A 31 -30.23 -31.97 31.51
CA ASP A 31 -29.41 -31.48 30.38
C ASP A 31 -30.05 -30.28 29.66
N GLU A 32 -31.30 -29.94 29.95
CA GLU A 32 -32.02 -28.84 29.31
C GLU A 32 -32.20 -27.68 30.28
N PHE A 33 -32.01 -26.46 29.78
CA PHE A 33 -32.33 -25.22 30.50
C PHE A 33 -33.11 -24.26 29.59
N GLU A 34 -34.05 -23.53 30.18
CA GLU A 34 -34.88 -22.57 29.46
C GLU A 34 -34.19 -21.21 29.41
N ILE A 35 -34.07 -20.66 28.21
CA ILE A 35 -33.61 -19.29 27.99
C ILE A 35 -34.79 -18.44 27.59
N ILE A 36 -34.96 -17.32 28.29
CA ILE A 36 -35.97 -16.30 27.99
C ILE A 36 -35.28 -15.17 27.25
N GLY A 37 -35.81 -14.82 26.07
CA GLY A 37 -35.28 -13.77 25.22
C GLY A 37 -36.36 -12.93 24.57
N GLU A 38 -35.93 -11.91 23.84
CA GLU A 38 -36.79 -10.99 23.11
C GLU A 38 -36.38 -11.03 21.63
N ASP A 39 -37.35 -11.09 20.71
CA ASP A 39 -37.06 -11.03 19.28
C ASP A 39 -36.76 -9.58 18.81
N GLU A 40 -36.38 -9.41 17.54
CA GLU A 40 -36.06 -8.10 16.96
C GLU A 40 -37.24 -7.09 16.98
N GLU A 41 -38.48 -7.58 17.17
CA GLU A 41 -39.69 -6.75 17.27
C GLU A 41 -40.09 -6.46 18.72
N GLY A 42 -39.28 -6.88 19.68
CA GLY A 42 -39.51 -6.63 21.10
C GLY A 42 -40.47 -7.63 21.77
N ARG A 43 -40.63 -8.84 21.22
CA ARG A 43 -41.55 -9.84 21.76
C ARG A 43 -40.80 -10.89 22.56
N GLU A 44 -41.23 -11.06 23.81
CA GLU A 44 -40.71 -12.10 24.69
C GLU A 44 -41.13 -13.51 24.25
N GLY A 45 -40.22 -14.44 24.47
CA GLY A 45 -40.44 -15.87 24.30
C GLY A 45 -39.35 -16.69 24.97
N SER A 46 -39.45 -18.00 24.84
CA SER A 46 -38.49 -18.91 25.45
C SER A 46 -38.05 -20.02 24.51
N ALA A 47 -36.90 -20.60 24.82
CA ALA A 47 -36.30 -21.72 24.12
C ALA A 47 -35.65 -22.67 25.12
N ASP A 48 -35.90 -23.97 24.94
CA ASP A 48 -35.21 -25.02 25.69
C ASP A 48 -33.89 -25.34 24.96
N ILE A 49 -32.77 -25.23 25.66
CA ILE A 49 -31.43 -25.46 25.12
C ILE A 49 -30.78 -26.62 25.87
N SER A 50 -30.20 -27.57 25.13
CA SER A 50 -29.40 -28.64 25.70
C SER A 50 -27.98 -28.16 26.01
N ILE A 51 -27.51 -28.40 27.23
CA ILE A 51 -26.16 -28.07 27.71
C ILE A 51 -25.12 -28.82 26.89
N ILE A 52 -25.33 -30.11 26.62
CA ILE A 52 -24.42 -30.91 25.78
C ILE A 52 -24.32 -30.33 24.36
N ASN A 53 -25.44 -30.02 23.71
CA ASN A 53 -25.42 -29.47 22.36
C ASN A 53 -24.75 -28.09 22.32
N LEU A 54 -25.04 -27.24 23.30
CA LEU A 54 -24.39 -25.94 23.46
C LEU A 54 -22.87 -26.09 23.64
N ALA A 55 -22.43 -27.05 24.45
CA ALA A 55 -21.01 -27.32 24.66
C ALA A 55 -20.33 -27.83 23.38
N GLU A 56 -20.98 -28.68 22.60
CA GLU A 56 -20.48 -29.12 21.29
C GLU A 56 -20.36 -27.95 20.30
N GLU A 57 -21.37 -27.10 20.22
CA GLU A 57 -21.38 -25.93 19.35
C GLU A 57 -20.28 -24.94 19.75
N ALA A 58 -20.13 -24.67 21.05
CA ALA A 58 -19.05 -23.85 21.59
C ALA A 58 -17.67 -24.42 21.26
N CYS A 59 -17.48 -25.73 21.42
CA CYS A 59 -16.23 -26.40 21.04
C CYS A 59 -15.91 -26.26 19.55
N ARG A 60 -16.92 -26.44 18.68
CA ARG A 60 -16.78 -26.26 17.22
C ARG A 60 -16.46 -24.81 16.86
N ALA A 61 -17.13 -23.84 17.48
CA ALA A 61 -16.89 -22.42 17.27
C ALA A 61 -15.46 -22.03 17.68
N LEU A 62 -15.01 -22.47 18.85
CA LEU A 62 -13.63 -22.24 19.33
C LEU A 62 -12.58 -22.87 18.40
N ALA A 63 -12.81 -24.09 17.93
CA ALA A 63 -11.91 -24.74 16.98
C ALA A 63 -11.83 -23.99 15.64
N ALA A 64 -12.97 -23.52 15.12
CA ALA A 64 -13.03 -22.71 13.90
C ALA A 64 -12.31 -21.37 14.07
N GLN A 65 -12.52 -20.68 15.20
CA GLN A 65 -11.82 -19.43 15.52
C GLN A 65 -10.30 -19.63 15.62
N ARG A 66 -9.83 -20.66 16.33
CA ARG A 66 -8.38 -20.98 16.41
C ARG A 66 -7.77 -21.21 15.04
N LYS A 67 -8.47 -21.95 14.17
CA LYS A 67 -8.03 -22.16 12.78
C LYS A 67 -7.96 -20.84 12.00
N ARG A 68 -8.96 -19.96 12.18
CA ARG A 68 -8.98 -18.66 11.50
C ARG A 68 -7.87 -17.74 11.99
N ILE A 69 -7.59 -17.71 13.29
CA ILE A 69 -6.48 -16.96 13.88
C ILE A 69 -5.15 -17.45 13.29
N ALA A 70 -4.91 -18.76 13.26
CA ALA A 70 -3.69 -19.32 12.69
C ALA A 70 -3.50 -18.96 11.20
N GLN A 71 -4.58 -18.95 10.42
CA GLN A 71 -4.54 -18.50 9.02
C GLN A 71 -4.19 -17.01 8.91
N LEU A 72 -4.83 -16.16 9.72
CA LEU A 72 -4.56 -14.72 9.72
C LEU A 72 -3.13 -14.39 10.15
N GLU A 73 -2.57 -15.15 11.11
CA GLU A 73 -1.17 -15.02 11.52
C GLU A 73 -0.23 -15.40 10.39
N GLN A 74 -0.51 -16.49 9.67
CA GLN A 74 0.26 -16.91 8.50
C GLN A 74 0.20 -15.86 7.37
N GLU A 75 -0.98 -15.32 7.08
CA GLU A 75 -1.16 -14.25 6.10
C GLU A 75 -0.39 -12.99 6.50
N ARG A 76 -0.49 -12.57 7.77
CA ARG A 76 0.25 -11.42 8.31
C ARG A 76 1.75 -11.59 8.13
N ASP A 77 2.29 -12.75 8.47
CA ASP A 77 3.73 -13.01 8.39
C ASP A 77 4.21 -13.06 6.92
N ALA A 78 3.37 -13.58 6.01
CA ALA A 78 3.64 -13.52 4.58
C ALA A 78 3.66 -12.08 4.05
N TYR A 79 2.68 -11.25 4.45
CA TYR A 79 2.66 -9.83 4.08
C TYR A 79 3.86 -9.07 4.64
N ARG A 80 4.24 -9.31 5.89
CA ARG A 80 5.42 -8.69 6.49
C ARG A 80 6.68 -9.02 5.71
N THR A 81 6.86 -10.29 5.36
CA THR A 81 8.00 -10.75 4.56
C THR A 81 8.01 -10.08 3.18
N ALA A 82 6.86 -10.00 2.51
CA ALA A 82 6.74 -9.36 1.20
C ALA A 82 7.06 -7.86 1.26
N GLU A 83 6.61 -7.17 2.32
CA GLU A 83 6.90 -5.74 2.54
C GLU A 83 8.39 -5.52 2.80
N GLU A 84 9.03 -6.31 3.66
CA GLU A 84 10.47 -6.26 3.91
C GLU A 84 11.28 -6.43 2.60
N HIS A 85 10.87 -7.36 1.73
CA HIS A 85 11.48 -7.54 0.41
C HIS A 85 11.27 -6.33 -0.50
N GLN A 86 10.08 -5.75 -0.48
CA GLN A 86 9.77 -4.57 -1.30
C GLN A 86 10.59 -3.36 -0.85
N ILE A 87 10.74 -3.15 0.46
CA ILE A 87 11.58 -2.10 1.03
C ILE A 87 13.04 -2.31 0.61
N ALA A 88 13.57 -3.53 0.75
CA ALA A 88 14.93 -3.85 0.35
C ALA A 88 15.17 -3.60 -1.15
N LEU A 89 14.21 -3.96 -2.00
CA LEU A 89 14.28 -3.70 -3.44
C LEU A 89 14.27 -2.20 -3.76
N ARG A 90 13.39 -1.42 -3.12
CA ARG A 90 13.34 0.04 -3.29
C ARG A 90 14.67 0.69 -2.90
N GLN A 91 15.23 0.31 -1.75
CA GLN A 91 16.54 0.81 -1.31
C GLN A 91 17.66 0.43 -2.29
N LYS A 92 17.63 -0.77 -2.87
CA LYS A 92 18.60 -1.19 -3.88
C LYS A 92 18.51 -0.33 -5.13
N ILE A 93 17.30 -0.13 -5.65
CA ILE A 93 17.04 0.70 -6.84
C ILE A 93 17.47 2.15 -6.59
N GLU A 94 17.20 2.69 -5.39
CA GLU A 94 17.62 4.03 -5.02
C GLU A 94 19.14 4.17 -5.02
N ARG A 95 19.87 3.22 -4.40
CA ARG A 95 21.34 3.21 -4.43
C ARG A 95 21.89 3.11 -5.86
N GLU A 96 21.33 2.24 -6.68
CA GLU A 96 21.74 2.09 -8.09
C GLU A 96 21.47 3.37 -8.88
N ARG A 97 20.33 4.04 -8.65
CA ARG A 97 20.00 5.33 -9.25
C ARG A 97 21.00 6.41 -8.84
N ASP A 98 21.32 6.50 -7.56
CA ASP A 98 22.24 7.52 -7.05
C ASP A 98 23.67 7.28 -7.57
N GLN A 99 24.09 6.02 -7.67
CA GLN A 99 25.36 5.65 -8.28
C GLN A 99 25.39 6.00 -9.78
N ALA A 100 24.32 5.72 -10.51
CA ALA A 100 24.19 6.09 -11.92
C ALA A 100 24.23 7.61 -12.11
N ALA A 101 23.55 8.38 -11.24
CA ALA A 101 23.57 9.83 -11.26
C ALA A 101 24.98 10.38 -10.96
N ALA A 102 25.69 9.82 -9.98
CA ALA A 102 27.07 10.19 -9.69
C ALA A 102 28.00 9.91 -10.87
N ASN A 103 27.87 8.75 -11.53
CA ASN A 103 28.64 8.41 -12.72
C ASN A 103 28.33 9.34 -13.89
N ALA A 104 27.05 9.66 -14.12
CA ALA A 104 26.64 10.62 -15.14
C ALA A 104 27.24 12.01 -14.88
N ASN A 105 27.24 12.48 -13.63
CA ASN A 105 27.85 13.76 -13.26
C ASN A 105 29.38 13.76 -13.46
N ARG A 106 30.07 12.65 -13.14
CA ARG A 106 31.51 12.51 -13.43
C ARG A 106 31.80 12.57 -14.92
N LEU A 107 31.04 11.84 -15.73
CA LEU A 107 31.16 11.88 -17.19
C LEU A 107 30.88 13.29 -17.72
N ARG A 108 29.85 13.97 -17.19
CA ARG A 108 29.53 15.36 -17.53
C ARG A 108 30.69 16.29 -17.22
N ALA A 109 31.29 16.18 -16.04
CA ALA A 109 32.45 16.99 -15.66
C ALA A 109 33.67 16.70 -16.55
N ALA A 110 33.93 15.43 -16.87
CA ALA A 110 35.01 15.05 -17.78
C ALA A 110 34.80 15.60 -19.20
N LEU A 111 33.57 15.50 -19.72
CA LEU A 111 33.20 16.06 -21.02
C LEU A 111 33.31 17.60 -21.03
N HIS A 112 32.88 18.26 -19.95
CA HIS A 112 33.04 19.71 -19.80
C HIS A 112 34.52 20.11 -19.81
N TYR A 113 35.36 19.38 -19.08
CA TYR A 113 36.81 19.59 -19.07
C TYR A 113 37.42 19.40 -20.48
N CYS A 114 37.05 18.32 -21.18
CA CYS A 114 37.47 18.11 -22.57
C CYS A 114 37.00 19.25 -23.48
N ASN A 115 35.77 19.74 -23.29
CA ASN A 115 35.22 20.85 -24.06
C ASN A 115 36.00 22.15 -23.83
N GLU A 116 36.24 22.52 -22.57
CA GLU A 116 37.06 23.68 -22.22
C GLU A 116 38.50 23.56 -22.70
N TYR A 117 39.10 22.38 -22.62
CA TYR A 117 40.44 22.12 -23.13
C TYR A 117 40.51 22.30 -24.66
N LEU A 118 39.52 21.78 -25.40
CA LEU A 118 39.40 21.98 -26.85
C LEU A 118 39.17 23.46 -27.20
N TYR A 119 38.45 24.21 -26.36
CA TYR A 119 38.21 25.64 -26.53
C TYR A 119 39.45 26.50 -26.22
N GLY A 120 40.21 26.15 -25.18
CA GLY A 120 41.34 26.93 -24.66
C GLY A 120 42.72 26.54 -25.21
N SER A 121 42.88 25.40 -25.88
CA SER A 121 44.19 24.93 -26.37
C SER A 121 44.12 24.19 -27.71
N HIS A 122 44.62 24.87 -28.74
CA HIS A 122 45.41 24.35 -29.89
C HIS A 122 44.87 23.24 -30.81
N LEU A 123 43.58 22.91 -30.81
CA LEU A 123 42.95 22.09 -31.88
C LEU A 123 42.11 22.92 -32.87
N ASN A 124 42.41 24.21 -32.99
CA ASN A 124 41.99 25.08 -34.11
C ASN A 124 42.64 24.68 -35.46
N THR A 125 43.06 23.43 -35.63
CA THR A 125 43.37 22.87 -36.94
C THR A 125 42.06 22.45 -37.59
N ILE A 126 41.50 23.38 -38.36
CA ILE A 126 40.63 23.20 -39.54
C ILE A 126 40.00 21.79 -39.64
N GLY A 127 38.71 21.70 -39.29
CA GLY A 127 37.81 20.68 -39.83
C GLY A 127 37.35 19.55 -38.90
N HIS A 128 38.11 19.12 -37.89
CA HIS A 128 37.71 17.96 -37.05
C HIS A 128 37.51 18.27 -35.56
N GLY A 129 38.24 19.22 -34.98
CA GLY A 129 38.05 19.65 -33.58
C GLY A 129 36.70 20.34 -33.33
N SER A 130 36.19 21.09 -34.32
CA SER A 130 34.90 21.81 -34.21
C SER A 130 33.68 20.87 -34.21
N LYS A 131 33.75 19.73 -34.91
CA LYS A 131 32.66 18.74 -34.92
C LYS A 131 32.60 17.95 -33.61
N ALA A 132 33.75 17.47 -33.12
CA ALA A 132 33.83 16.80 -31.82
C ALA A 132 33.37 17.71 -30.67
N HIS A 133 33.69 19.01 -30.73
CA HIS A 133 33.19 20.00 -29.78
C HIS A 133 31.66 20.14 -29.82
N MET A 134 31.04 20.28 -31.00
CA MET A 134 29.58 20.38 -31.12
C MET A 134 28.88 19.10 -30.62
N GLU A 135 29.40 17.92 -30.98
CA GLU A 135 28.85 16.63 -30.52
C GLU A 135 28.96 16.45 -29.00
N ILE A 136 30.04 16.92 -28.38
CA ILE A 136 30.21 16.90 -26.91
C ILE A 136 29.27 17.91 -26.24
N ALA A 137 29.11 19.10 -26.80
CA ALA A 137 28.21 20.12 -26.28
C ALA A 137 26.73 19.67 -26.33
N ASP A 138 26.32 19.06 -27.43
CA ASP A 138 24.97 18.50 -27.60
C ASP A 138 24.75 17.32 -26.62
N ALA A 139 25.71 16.40 -26.51
CA ALA A 139 25.63 15.28 -25.56
C ALA A 139 25.60 15.75 -24.09
N LEU A 140 26.20 16.89 -23.76
CA LEU A 140 26.15 17.52 -22.44
C LEU A 140 24.76 18.10 -22.14
N GLY A 141 24.06 18.62 -23.15
CA GLY A 141 22.66 19.08 -23.05
C GLY A 141 21.69 17.93 -22.74
N GLU A 142 21.91 16.77 -23.35
CA GLU A 142 21.06 15.57 -23.20
C GLU A 142 21.41 14.66 -21.99
N THR A 143 22.21 15.14 -21.04
CA THR A 143 22.77 14.28 -19.97
C THR A 143 21.72 13.56 -19.10
N PRO A 144 22.09 12.39 -18.50
CA PRO A 144 21.18 11.59 -17.67
C PRO A 144 20.57 12.35 -16.49
N ALA A 145 21.21 13.38 -15.96
CA ALA A 145 20.64 14.20 -14.89
C ALA A 145 19.40 14.99 -15.37
N ASN A 146 19.45 15.55 -16.58
CA ASN A 146 18.31 16.22 -17.21
C ASN A 146 17.24 15.20 -17.60
N SER A 147 17.65 14.04 -18.12
CA SER A 147 16.71 12.95 -18.45
C SER A 147 16.02 12.34 -17.21
N LEU A 148 16.73 12.20 -16.09
CA LEU A 148 16.19 11.69 -14.83
C LEU A 148 15.28 12.73 -14.15
N ALA A 149 15.70 13.99 -14.09
CA ALA A 149 14.86 15.08 -13.59
C ALA A 149 13.59 15.24 -14.42
N ARG A 150 13.69 15.11 -15.75
CA ARG A 150 12.54 15.08 -16.67
C ARG A 150 11.63 13.89 -16.40
N ARG A 151 12.20 12.68 -16.28
CA ARG A 151 11.43 11.46 -15.97
C ARG A 151 10.70 11.58 -14.63
N ASP A 152 11.38 12.07 -13.59
CA ASP A 152 10.83 12.18 -12.25
C ASP A 152 9.73 13.26 -12.20
N ALA A 153 9.89 14.39 -12.92
CA ALA A 153 8.85 15.40 -13.09
C ALA A 153 7.61 14.86 -13.84
N LEU A 154 7.80 14.06 -14.89
CA LEU A 154 6.69 13.42 -15.61
C LEU A 154 5.94 12.41 -14.74
N LYS A 155 6.66 11.59 -13.96
CA LYS A 155 6.03 10.64 -13.02
C LYS A 155 5.26 11.35 -11.91
N GLN A 156 5.79 12.44 -11.37
CA GLN A 156 5.06 13.23 -10.37
C GLN A 156 3.78 13.85 -10.96
N ALA A 157 3.83 14.31 -12.21
CA ALA A 157 2.63 14.79 -12.91
C ALA A 157 1.58 13.68 -13.11
N GLU A 158 2.00 12.46 -13.50
CA GLU A 158 1.09 11.31 -13.64
C GLU A 158 0.42 10.92 -12.31
N VAL A 159 1.16 10.93 -11.21
CA VAL A 159 0.63 10.64 -9.88
C VAL A 159 -0.43 11.68 -9.48
N LEU A 160 -0.18 12.96 -9.74
CA LEU A 160 -1.13 14.03 -9.45
C LEU A 160 -2.40 13.94 -10.32
N GLU A 161 -2.30 13.51 -11.57
CA GLU A 161 -3.48 13.29 -12.42
C GLU A 161 -4.31 12.08 -12.00
N LEU A 162 -3.66 11.03 -11.49
CA LEU A 162 -4.37 9.88 -10.91
C LEU A 162 -5.06 10.26 -9.60
N ALA A 163 -4.40 11.08 -8.77
CA ALA A 163 -4.98 11.61 -7.54
C ALA A 163 -6.17 12.55 -7.84
N GLU A 164 -6.06 13.41 -8.86
CA GLU A 164 -7.17 14.26 -9.34
C GLU A 164 -8.42 13.44 -9.66
N LYS A 165 -8.26 12.34 -10.42
CA LYS A 165 -9.37 11.46 -10.81
C LYS A 165 -10.04 10.74 -9.65
N ALA A 166 -9.34 10.58 -8.53
CA ALA A 166 -9.85 9.93 -7.33
C ALA A 166 -10.48 10.92 -6.33
N MET A 167 -10.34 12.24 -6.54
CA MET A 167 -10.86 13.26 -5.63
C MET A 167 -12.32 13.62 -5.92
N THR A 168 -13.07 13.86 -4.85
CA THR A 168 -14.47 14.29 -4.88
C THR A 168 -14.65 15.80 -4.69
N ASN A 169 -13.61 16.51 -4.21
CA ASN A 169 -13.60 17.96 -4.04
C ASN A 169 -13.01 18.66 -5.28
N GLU A 170 -13.80 19.52 -5.91
CA GLU A 170 -13.48 20.20 -7.16
C GLU A 170 -12.37 21.26 -7.03
N GLN A 171 -12.26 21.93 -5.87
CA GLN A 171 -11.18 22.92 -5.62
C GLN A 171 -9.81 22.26 -5.49
N ASP A 172 -9.75 21.11 -4.80
CA ASP A 172 -8.52 20.37 -4.62
C ASP A 172 -8.09 19.68 -5.93
N ALA A 173 -9.06 19.16 -6.69
CA ALA A 173 -8.82 18.62 -8.04
C ALA A 173 -8.25 19.69 -8.99
N ALA A 174 -8.79 20.91 -8.98
CA ALA A 174 -8.26 22.02 -9.78
C ALA A 174 -6.82 22.39 -9.41
N THR A 175 -6.48 22.34 -8.12
CA THR A 175 -5.13 22.61 -7.63
C THR A 175 -4.14 21.52 -8.06
N MET A 176 -4.53 20.24 -7.99
CA MET A 176 -3.71 19.13 -8.48
C MET A 176 -3.47 19.19 -9.99
N ARG A 177 -4.50 19.57 -10.77
CA ARG A 177 -4.38 19.75 -12.22
C ARG A 177 -3.38 20.85 -12.59
N LEU A 178 -3.41 21.98 -11.87
CA LEU A 178 -2.46 23.08 -12.08
C LEU A 178 -1.03 22.62 -11.80
N ASN A 179 -0.81 21.96 -10.67
CA ASN A 179 0.51 21.45 -10.27
C ASN A 179 1.05 20.38 -11.24
N ALA A 180 0.19 19.50 -11.76
CA ALA A 180 0.56 18.52 -12.78
C ALA A 180 1.00 19.20 -14.10
N ALA A 181 0.30 20.26 -14.51
CA ALA A 181 0.64 21.03 -15.71
C ALA A 181 1.99 21.76 -15.57
N GLU A 182 2.27 22.35 -14.40
CA GLU A 182 3.56 22.98 -14.11
C GLU A 182 4.72 21.98 -14.14
N LEU A 183 4.54 20.78 -13.59
CA LEU A 183 5.54 19.71 -13.63
C LEU A 183 5.81 19.22 -15.06
N ARG A 184 4.78 19.15 -15.92
CA ARG A 184 4.96 18.83 -17.35
C ARG A 184 5.70 19.93 -18.10
N LYS A 185 5.39 21.20 -17.83
CA LYS A 185 6.11 22.34 -18.42
C LYS A 185 7.59 22.30 -18.03
N ARG A 186 7.89 22.08 -16.75
CA ARG A 186 9.25 21.90 -16.26
C ARG A 186 9.98 20.72 -16.92
N ALA A 187 9.27 19.62 -17.17
CA ALA A 187 9.81 18.47 -17.90
C ALA A 187 10.11 18.77 -19.38
N GLN A 188 9.35 19.68 -20.01
CA GLN A 188 9.61 20.15 -21.38
C GLN A 188 10.79 21.13 -21.44
N GLU A 189 10.92 22.00 -20.43
CA GLU A 189 12.08 22.91 -20.30
C GLU A 189 13.38 22.14 -20.06
N LEU A 190 13.33 21.01 -19.35
CA LEU A 190 14.47 20.09 -19.17
C LEU A 190 14.81 19.27 -20.44
N ALA A 191 14.03 19.42 -21.51
CA ALA A 191 14.23 18.74 -22.80
C ALA A 191 14.79 19.64 -23.91
N GLN A 192 14.96 20.95 -23.63
CA GLN A 192 15.54 21.96 -24.53
C GLN A 192 16.98 22.25 -24.12
#